data_AF-A0A812V7B2-F1
#
_entry.id   AF-A0A812V7B2-F1
#
_cell.length_a   1.000
_cell.length_b   1.000
_cell.length_c   1.000
_cell.angle_alpha   90.00
_cell.angle_beta   90.00
_cell.angle_gamma   90.00
#
_symmetry.space_group_name_H-M   'P 1'
#
loop_
_entity.id
_entity.type
_entity.pdbx_description
1 polymer ?
#
loop_
_entity_poly.entity_id
_entity_poly.type
_entity_poly.pdbx_seq_one_letter_code
_entity_poly.pdbx_strand_id
1 'polypeptide(L)'
;MERALSSLSLGRGGPRDLAAIRDGLGQAGHLQALLLGRAEDAPPAGLAEAAEALGPQEALVDRLSRALTPELPALARDGGFVAPGYAPQLDELKQLRDESRRLIAGLQAKYVEATGIASLKVKHNNVLGYFVEVSNANAGKMPEDGAFRHRQTLASAVRYTTVELGELEQKILQAADRALALELEIFNRLVEEVLACAGAVAAAAQALAELDVAAGLAQLAVEARWTRPQVEDSEAFRIEAGRHPVVEAALAAEAGARFVANDCDLSPTRRLWLVTGPNMIGSFVPAARAVIGTVDRLFSRVGAADDLARGRSTFMVEMVEAAAILNQATPRSL
;
A
#
# COMPACT_ATOMS: atom_id res chain seq x y z
N MET A 1 -0.77 5.00 -3.71
CA MET A 1 -0.17 6.31 -4.04
C MET A 1 -0.49 7.38 -2.99
N GLU A 2 -1.77 7.68 -2.73
CA GLU A 2 -2.19 8.72 -1.75
C GLU A 2 -1.55 8.55 -0.36
N ARG A 3 -1.61 7.35 0.23
CA ARG A 3 -0.98 7.06 1.53
C ARG A 3 0.55 7.25 1.49
N ALA A 4 1.19 6.86 0.40
CA ALA A 4 2.64 7.01 0.25
C ALA A 4 3.03 8.50 0.20
N LEU A 5 2.26 9.32 -0.52
CA LEU A 5 2.45 10.78 -0.55
C LEU A 5 2.28 11.41 0.85
N SER A 6 1.26 10.98 1.60
CA SER A 6 1.04 11.42 2.98
C SER A 6 2.16 11.00 3.93
N SER A 7 2.66 9.77 3.82
CA SER A 7 3.81 9.29 4.61
C SER A 7 5.06 10.12 4.34
N LEU A 8 5.34 10.43 3.07
CA LEU A 8 6.49 11.25 2.66
C LEU A 8 6.38 12.70 3.14
N SER A 9 5.20 13.32 3.02
CA SER A 9 4.99 14.70 3.49
C SER A 9 5.13 14.85 5.01
N LEU A 10 4.81 13.80 5.77
CA LEU A 10 4.98 13.74 7.22
C LEU A 10 6.39 13.33 7.66
N GLY A 11 7.32 13.08 6.72
CA GLY A 11 8.68 12.61 7.02
C GLY A 11 8.75 11.21 7.63
N ARG A 12 7.70 10.39 7.44
CA ARG A 12 7.59 9.02 7.94
C ARG A 12 7.73 7.96 6.84
N GLY A 13 7.78 8.39 5.58
CA GLY A 13 7.88 7.50 4.43
C GLY A 13 9.29 6.97 4.19
N GLY A 14 9.37 5.85 3.49
CA GLY A 14 10.61 5.18 3.11
C GLY A 14 10.76 4.97 1.60
N PRO A 15 11.81 4.24 1.16
CA PRO A 15 12.06 4.00 -0.27
C PRO A 15 10.91 3.28 -0.98
N ARG A 16 10.16 2.44 -0.27
CA ARG A 16 8.95 1.77 -0.80
C ARG A 16 7.82 2.75 -1.13
N ASP A 17 7.71 3.87 -0.41
CA ASP A 17 6.71 4.89 -0.72
C ASP A 17 7.05 5.62 -2.03
N LEU A 18 8.34 5.91 -2.25
CA LEU A 18 8.82 6.46 -3.54
C LEU A 18 8.54 5.49 -4.70
N ALA A 19 8.78 4.19 -4.51
CA ALA A 19 8.42 3.18 -5.49
C ALA A 19 6.91 3.10 -5.75
N ALA A 20 6.08 3.15 -4.70
CA ALA A 20 4.63 3.12 -4.86
C ALA A 20 4.10 4.34 -5.65
N ILE A 21 4.78 5.50 -5.53
CA ILE A 21 4.48 6.68 -6.34
C ILE A 21 4.96 6.49 -7.79
N ARG A 22 6.20 6.03 -8.00
CA ARG A 22 6.73 5.70 -9.33
C ARG A 22 5.81 4.76 -10.09
N ASP A 23 5.45 3.64 -9.46
CA ASP A 23 4.66 2.58 -10.08
C ASP A 23 3.22 3.06 -10.31
N GLY A 24 2.64 3.77 -9.35
CA GLY A 24 1.31 4.37 -9.47
C GLY A 24 1.21 5.37 -10.62
N LEU A 25 2.18 6.29 -10.73
CA LEU A 25 2.25 7.28 -11.82
C LEU A 25 2.55 6.61 -13.17
N GLY A 26 3.39 5.57 -13.18
CA GLY A 26 3.65 4.79 -14.40
C GLY A 26 2.38 4.12 -14.94
N GLN A 27 1.57 3.53 -14.05
CA GLN A 27 0.27 2.95 -14.44
C GLN A 27 -0.76 4.03 -14.79
N ALA A 28 -0.75 5.19 -14.13
CA ALA A 28 -1.61 6.32 -14.47
C ALA A 28 -1.39 6.77 -15.93
N GLY A 29 -0.14 6.89 -16.38
CA GLY A 29 0.17 7.21 -17.77
C GLY A 29 -0.33 6.16 -18.76
N HIS A 30 -0.21 4.86 -18.43
CA HIS A 30 -0.74 3.79 -19.26
C HIS A 30 -2.28 3.83 -19.37
N LEU A 31 -2.96 4.06 -18.25
CA LEU A 31 -4.42 4.20 -18.19
C LEU A 31 -4.91 5.42 -18.96
N GLN A 32 -4.22 6.55 -18.84
CA GLN A 32 -4.52 7.74 -19.63
C GLN A 32 -4.47 7.43 -21.13
N ALA A 33 -3.41 6.77 -21.60
CA ALA A 33 -3.28 6.38 -23.00
C ALA A 33 -4.42 5.43 -23.45
N LEU A 34 -4.86 4.50 -22.60
CA LEU A 34 -6.00 3.62 -22.89
C LEU A 34 -7.32 4.38 -22.98
N LEU A 35 -7.55 5.35 -22.07
CA LEU A 35 -8.77 6.17 -22.06
C LEU A 35 -8.86 7.08 -23.29
N LEU A 36 -7.74 7.70 -23.67
CA LEU A 36 -7.68 8.58 -24.85
C LEU A 36 -7.66 7.79 -26.17
N GLY A 37 -7.04 6.60 -26.20
CA GLY A 37 -6.88 5.79 -27.39
C GLY A 37 -8.11 4.99 -27.82
N ARG A 38 -9.14 4.87 -26.97
CA ARG A 38 -10.38 4.12 -27.25
C ARG A 38 -11.53 4.95 -27.82
N ALA A 39 -11.36 6.26 -27.94
CA ALA A 39 -12.43 7.18 -28.30
C ALA A 39 -12.53 7.39 -29.83
N GLU A 40 -13.53 6.77 -30.48
CA GLU A 40 -14.08 7.31 -31.74
C GLU A 40 -14.94 8.57 -31.45
N ASP A 41 -15.51 8.65 -30.24
CA ASP A 41 -16.27 9.77 -29.67
C ASP A 41 -15.64 10.25 -28.35
N ALA A 42 -15.81 11.54 -28.01
CA ALA A 42 -15.28 12.10 -26.77
C ALA A 42 -15.80 11.32 -25.52
N PRO A 43 -14.92 10.98 -24.56
CA PRO A 43 -15.34 10.26 -23.36
C PRO A 43 -16.33 11.09 -22.52
N PRO A 44 -17.19 10.45 -21.71
CA PRO A 44 -18.01 11.14 -20.71
C PRO A 44 -17.18 12.10 -19.86
N ALA A 45 -17.75 13.25 -19.48
CA ALA A 45 -17.03 14.33 -18.79
C ALA A 45 -16.17 13.84 -17.60
N GLY A 46 -16.72 12.99 -16.72
CA GLY A 46 -15.95 12.46 -15.59
C GLY A 46 -14.75 11.59 -15.99
N LEU A 47 -14.84 10.84 -17.11
CA LEU A 47 -13.69 10.09 -17.63
C LEU A 47 -12.67 11.00 -18.32
N ALA A 48 -13.13 12.08 -18.96
CA ALA A 48 -12.25 13.09 -19.54
C ALA A 48 -11.46 13.84 -18.45
N GLU A 49 -12.13 14.27 -17.38
CA GLU A 49 -11.52 14.92 -16.22
C GLU A 49 -10.52 13.98 -15.52
N ALA A 50 -10.88 12.72 -15.32
CA ALA A 50 -9.97 11.71 -14.77
C ALA A 50 -8.74 11.51 -15.68
N ALA A 51 -8.93 11.41 -17.01
CA ALA A 51 -7.83 11.27 -17.95
C ALA A 51 -6.89 12.48 -17.94
N GLU A 52 -7.40 13.69 -17.78
CA GLU A 52 -6.57 14.90 -17.63
C GLU A 52 -5.79 14.88 -16.31
N ALA A 53 -6.43 14.52 -15.21
CA ALA A 53 -5.80 14.42 -13.88
C ALA A 53 -4.73 13.32 -13.79
N LEU A 54 -4.83 12.26 -14.60
CA LEU A 54 -3.80 11.22 -14.75
C LEU A 54 -2.55 11.69 -15.52
N GLY A 55 -2.52 12.95 -15.97
CA GLY A 55 -1.48 13.61 -16.77
C GLY A 55 -0.06 13.04 -16.64
N PRO A 56 0.70 12.94 -17.75
CA PRO A 56 1.96 12.22 -17.77
C PRO A 56 3.00 12.88 -16.87
N GLN A 57 3.40 12.18 -15.81
CA GLN A 57 4.52 12.56 -14.94
C GLN A 57 5.79 11.79 -15.34
N GLU A 58 6.04 11.66 -16.65
CA GLU A 58 7.11 10.83 -17.21
C GLU A 58 8.48 11.19 -16.66
N ALA A 59 8.78 12.48 -16.49
CA ALA A 59 10.06 12.94 -15.96
C ALA A 59 10.30 12.45 -14.52
N LEU A 60 9.26 12.48 -13.68
CA LEU A 60 9.36 12.00 -12.30
C LEU A 60 9.45 10.47 -12.26
N VAL A 61 8.66 9.77 -13.07
CA VAL A 61 8.68 8.31 -13.17
C VAL A 61 10.04 7.82 -13.68
N ASP A 62 10.59 8.41 -14.74
CA ASP A 62 11.93 8.10 -15.26
C ASP A 62 13.00 8.30 -14.19
N ARG A 63 12.94 9.43 -13.47
CA ARG A 63 13.94 9.74 -12.44
C ARG A 63 13.91 8.76 -11.28
N LEU A 64 12.71 8.43 -10.76
CA LEU A 64 12.55 7.42 -9.72
C LEU A 64 12.92 6.01 -10.22
N SER A 65 12.67 5.70 -11.49
CA SER A 65 13.04 4.42 -12.11
C SER A 65 14.55 4.26 -12.22
N ARG A 66 15.27 5.34 -12.58
CA ARG A 66 16.74 5.34 -12.63
C ARG A 66 17.38 5.39 -11.24
N ALA A 67 16.69 5.95 -10.25
CA ALA A 67 17.23 6.11 -8.90
C ALA A 67 17.04 4.88 -8.01
N LEU A 68 15.93 4.15 -8.14
CA LEU A 68 15.55 3.09 -7.21
C LEU A 68 15.89 1.69 -7.72
N THR A 69 16.40 0.83 -6.84
CA THR A 69 16.57 -0.61 -7.12
C THR A 69 15.22 -1.35 -7.17
N PRO A 70 15.18 -2.57 -7.76
CA PRO A 70 13.99 -3.42 -7.70
C PRO A 70 13.65 -3.89 -6.28
N GLU A 71 14.68 -4.22 -5.48
CA GLU A 71 14.51 -4.62 -4.08
C GLU A 71 14.73 -3.40 -3.18
N LEU A 72 13.69 -3.05 -2.41
CA LEU A 72 13.68 -1.86 -1.56
C LEU A 72 13.49 -2.22 -0.08
N PRO A 73 14.34 -1.69 0.82
CA PRO A 73 14.18 -1.81 2.26
C PRO A 73 12.94 -1.03 2.71
N ALA A 74 12.42 -1.39 3.89
CA ALA A 74 11.30 -0.67 4.48
C ALA A 74 11.70 0.72 4.96
N LEU A 75 12.91 0.85 5.52
CA LEU A 75 13.42 2.09 6.11
C LEU A 75 14.61 2.61 5.31
N ALA A 76 14.69 3.93 5.11
CA ALA A 76 15.80 4.55 4.39
C ALA A 76 17.15 4.36 5.11
N ARG A 77 17.14 4.26 6.45
CA ARG A 77 18.36 4.05 7.25
C ARG A 77 19.07 2.71 7.01
N ASP A 78 18.37 1.74 6.41
CA ASP A 78 18.95 0.41 6.14
C ASP A 78 19.80 0.42 4.85
N GLY A 79 19.67 1.46 4.03
CA GLY A 79 20.42 1.63 2.77
C GLY A 79 20.12 0.56 1.72
N GLY A 80 20.85 0.61 0.61
CA GLY A 80 20.74 -0.34 -0.49
C GLY A 80 19.56 -0.13 -1.42
N PHE A 81 18.95 1.06 -1.44
CA PHE A 81 17.80 1.38 -2.29
C PHE A 81 18.15 2.17 -3.55
N VAL A 82 19.37 2.71 -3.64
CA VAL A 82 19.82 3.48 -4.80
C VAL A 82 20.43 2.55 -5.86
N ALA A 83 19.93 2.66 -7.09
CA ALA A 83 20.35 1.86 -8.24
C ALA A 83 21.81 2.12 -8.64
N PRO A 84 22.51 1.09 -9.14
CA PRO A 84 23.87 1.26 -9.66
C PRO A 84 23.87 2.18 -10.89
N GLY A 85 24.85 3.06 -10.99
CA GLY A 85 24.99 4.02 -12.09
C GLY A 85 24.19 5.32 -11.91
N TYR A 86 23.36 5.44 -10.86
CA TYR A 86 22.64 6.68 -10.57
C TYR A 86 23.55 7.77 -9.99
N ALA A 87 24.48 7.39 -9.10
CA ALA A 87 25.38 8.30 -8.42
C ALA A 87 26.81 7.73 -8.43
N PRO A 88 27.72 8.26 -9.28
CA PRO A 88 29.08 7.72 -9.42
C PRO A 88 29.85 7.64 -8.10
N GLN A 89 29.71 8.65 -7.23
CA GLN A 89 30.34 8.67 -5.91
C GLN A 89 29.85 7.53 -5.00
N LEU A 90 28.57 7.15 -5.11
CA LEU A 90 28.02 6.03 -4.36
C LEU A 90 28.52 4.70 -4.90
N ASP A 91 28.62 4.60 -6.23
CA ASP A 91 29.13 3.40 -6.90
C ASP A 91 30.60 3.14 -6.53
N GLU A 92 31.43 4.18 -6.47
CA GLU A 92 32.84 4.08 -6.00
C GLU A 92 32.92 3.55 -4.56
N LEU A 93 32.07 4.06 -3.65
CA LEU A 93 32.02 3.59 -2.27
C LEU A 93 31.52 2.14 -2.15
N LYS A 94 30.55 1.74 -3.00
CA LYS A 94 30.07 0.36 -3.09
C LYS A 94 31.14 -0.59 -3.65
N GLN A 95 31.90 -0.15 -4.65
CA GLN A 95 33.03 -0.91 -5.18
C GLN A 95 34.11 -1.15 -4.12
N LEU A 96 34.46 -0.12 -3.33
CA LEU A 96 35.44 -0.25 -2.25
C LEU A 96 35.02 -1.30 -1.21
N ARG A 97 33.72 -1.42 -0.92
CA ARG A 97 33.18 -2.48 -0.07
C ARG A 97 33.36 -3.88 -0.67
N ASP A 98 33.12 -4.04 -1.97
CA ASP A 98 33.28 -5.31 -2.67
C ASP A 98 34.76 -5.71 -2.82
N GLU A 99 35.65 -4.74 -3.06
CA GLU A 99 37.09 -4.92 -3.03
C GLU A 99 37.58 -5.33 -1.64
N SER A 100 37.02 -4.75 -0.59
CA SER A 100 37.34 -5.12 0.79
C SER A 100 37.02 -6.58 1.11
N ARG A 101 35.95 -7.16 0.55
CA ARG A 101 35.67 -8.61 0.65
C ARG A 101 36.75 -9.46 -0.01
N ARG A 102 37.30 -9.02 -1.15
CA ARG A 102 38.43 -9.69 -1.82
C ARG A 102 39.71 -9.59 -0.99
N LEU A 103 39.98 -8.44 -0.38
CA LEU A 103 41.12 -8.25 0.52
C LEU A 103 41.03 -9.16 1.74
N ILE A 104 39.84 -9.33 2.34
CA ILE A 104 39.63 -10.27 3.46
C ILE A 104 39.94 -11.71 3.05
N ALA A 105 39.49 -12.14 1.87
CA ALA A 105 39.79 -13.48 1.36
C ALA A 105 41.31 -13.66 1.13
N GLY A 106 41.99 -12.64 0.59
CA GLY A 106 43.44 -12.62 0.42
C GLY A 106 44.19 -12.69 1.75
N LEU A 107 43.77 -11.92 2.76
CA LEU A 107 44.33 -11.98 4.11
C LEU A 107 44.12 -13.34 4.76
N GLN A 108 42.95 -13.96 4.58
CA GLN A 108 42.71 -15.32 5.08
C GLN A 108 43.71 -16.32 4.47
N ALA A 109 43.92 -16.28 3.15
CA ALA A 109 44.89 -17.16 2.48
C ALA A 109 46.32 -16.92 3.00
N LYS A 110 46.73 -15.65 3.14
CA LYS A 110 48.03 -15.26 3.71
C LYS A 110 48.20 -15.78 5.15
N TYR A 111 47.16 -15.70 5.98
CA TYR A 111 47.20 -16.19 7.36
C TYR A 111 47.22 -17.73 7.43
N VAL A 112 46.52 -18.43 6.53
CA VAL A 112 46.60 -19.90 6.42
C VAL A 112 48.02 -20.33 6.06
N GLU A 113 48.66 -19.67 5.09
CA GLU A 113 50.03 -19.97 4.68
C GLU A 113 51.05 -19.68 5.79
N ALA A 114 50.93 -18.52 6.46
CA ALA A 114 51.84 -18.12 7.52
C ALA A 114 51.75 -19.01 8.78
N THR A 115 50.56 -19.50 9.12
CA THR A 115 50.33 -20.32 10.32
C THR A 115 50.34 -21.83 10.06
N GLY A 116 50.21 -22.26 8.80
CA GLY A 116 50.01 -23.66 8.43
C GLY A 116 48.65 -24.24 8.86
N ILE A 117 47.70 -23.41 9.30
CA ILE A 117 46.40 -23.84 9.81
C ILE A 117 45.34 -23.73 8.72
N ALA A 118 45.08 -24.81 7.99
CA ALA A 118 44.07 -24.84 6.92
C ALA A 118 42.62 -24.57 7.41
N SER A 119 42.33 -24.80 8.69
CA SER A 119 41.00 -24.56 9.28
C SER A 119 40.74 -23.11 9.70
N LEU A 120 41.72 -22.22 9.55
CA LEU A 120 41.63 -20.82 9.94
C LEU A 120 40.57 -20.10 9.09
N LYS A 121 39.67 -19.37 9.74
CA LYS A 121 38.64 -18.58 9.06
C LYS A 121 38.61 -17.15 9.57
N VAL A 122 38.52 -16.19 8.67
CA VAL A 122 38.21 -14.80 9.03
C VAL A 122 36.69 -14.65 9.10
N LYS A 123 36.18 -14.18 10.23
CA LYS A 123 34.75 -13.97 10.47
C LYS A 123 34.51 -12.55 10.98
N HIS A 124 33.26 -12.11 10.87
CA HIS A 124 32.81 -10.82 11.38
C HIS A 124 31.72 -11.02 12.44
N ASN A 125 31.73 -10.21 13.49
CA ASN A 125 30.57 -10.02 14.37
C ASN A 125 30.46 -8.56 14.83
N ASN A 126 29.30 -8.17 15.35
CA ASN A 126 29.03 -6.77 15.71
C ASN A 126 29.76 -6.27 16.97
N VAL A 127 30.49 -7.13 17.70
CA VAL A 127 31.11 -6.78 19.00
C VAL A 127 32.64 -6.68 18.90
N LEU A 128 33.25 -7.62 18.19
CA LEU A 128 34.70 -7.76 18.00
C LEU A 128 35.15 -7.34 16.60
N GLY A 129 34.23 -7.10 15.68
CA GLY A 129 34.57 -6.74 14.31
C GLY A 129 35.05 -7.92 13.50
N TYR A 130 36.05 -7.69 12.64
CA TYR A 130 36.72 -8.77 11.91
C TYR A 130 37.77 -9.47 12.79
N PHE A 131 37.67 -10.79 12.88
CA PHE A 131 38.59 -11.62 13.66
C PHE A 131 38.95 -12.91 12.94
N VAL A 132 40.11 -13.44 13.30
CA VAL A 132 40.60 -14.76 12.91
C VAL A 132 40.11 -15.77 13.94
N GLU A 133 39.40 -16.80 13.49
CA GLU A 133 38.93 -17.91 14.31
C GLU A 133 39.72 -19.18 14.00
N VAL A 134 40.29 -19.78 15.03
CA VAL A 134 41.01 -21.08 14.98
C VAL A 134 40.44 -22.04 16.01
N SER A 135 40.52 -23.34 15.76
CA SER A 135 40.09 -24.36 16.73
C SER A 135 41.01 -24.40 17.95
N ASN A 136 40.49 -24.84 19.11
CA ASN A 136 41.28 -24.96 20.33
C ASN A 136 42.53 -25.86 20.16
N ALA A 137 42.42 -26.92 19.33
CA ALA A 137 43.55 -27.80 19.02
C ALA A 137 44.68 -27.12 18.24
N ASN A 138 44.36 -26.08 17.47
CA ASN A 138 45.33 -25.32 16.67
C ASN A 138 45.76 -24.00 17.33
N ALA A 139 45.16 -23.61 18.46
CA ALA A 139 45.48 -22.37 19.15
C ALA A 139 46.95 -22.30 19.60
N GLY A 140 47.54 -23.43 20.01
CA GLY A 140 48.95 -23.52 20.39
C GLY A 140 49.95 -23.43 19.22
N LYS A 141 49.47 -23.44 17.97
CA LYS A 141 50.29 -23.27 16.76
C LYS A 141 50.32 -21.81 16.27
N MET A 142 49.59 -20.92 16.94
CA MET A 142 49.58 -19.50 16.57
C MET A 142 50.91 -18.86 16.94
N PRO A 143 51.50 -18.03 16.06
CA PRO A 143 52.75 -17.31 16.34
C PRO A 143 52.62 -16.39 17.58
N GLU A 144 53.65 -16.39 18.45
CA GLU A 144 53.75 -15.49 19.61
C GLU A 144 54.46 -14.16 19.26
N ASP A 145 54.67 -13.89 17.97
CA ASP A 145 55.34 -12.72 17.41
C ASP A 145 54.60 -11.38 17.61
N GLY A 146 53.41 -11.43 18.22
CA GLY A 146 52.56 -10.26 18.49
C GLY A 146 51.71 -9.82 17.29
N ALA A 147 51.79 -10.49 16.14
CA ALA A 147 50.97 -10.20 14.97
C ALA A 147 49.49 -10.57 15.22
N PHE A 148 49.25 -11.66 15.95
CA PHE A 148 47.93 -12.12 16.34
C PHE A 148 47.64 -11.81 17.81
N ARG A 149 46.78 -10.82 18.06
CA ARG A 149 46.37 -10.44 19.41
C ARG A 149 45.13 -11.22 19.82
N HIS A 150 45.24 -12.00 20.88
CA HIS A 150 44.10 -12.73 21.45
C HIS A 150 42.98 -11.75 21.85
N ARG A 151 41.72 -12.12 21.55
CA ARG A 151 40.53 -11.32 21.87
C ARG A 151 39.51 -12.08 22.71
N GLN A 152 39.29 -13.35 22.41
CA GLN A 152 38.25 -14.14 23.07
C GLN A 152 38.54 -15.64 22.95
N THR A 153 38.28 -16.38 24.02
CA THR A 153 38.27 -17.86 24.02
C THR A 153 36.84 -18.37 24.12
N LEU A 154 36.46 -19.32 23.28
CA LEU A 154 35.20 -20.03 23.29
C LEU A 154 35.42 -21.52 23.59
N ALA A 155 34.34 -22.24 23.87
CA ALA A 155 34.39 -23.68 24.16
C ALA A 155 35.05 -24.52 23.04
N SER A 156 34.94 -24.09 21.77
CA SER A 156 35.48 -24.82 20.61
C SER A 156 36.52 -24.07 19.79
N ALA A 157 36.73 -22.77 20.03
CA ALA A 157 37.56 -21.91 19.20
C ALA A 157 38.20 -20.74 19.97
N VAL A 158 39.32 -20.24 19.46
CA VAL A 158 40.00 -19.04 19.95
C VAL A 158 39.99 -17.97 18.85
N ARG A 159 39.73 -16.72 19.25
CA ARG A 159 39.62 -15.56 18.35
C ARG A 159 40.79 -14.62 18.53
N TYR A 160 41.40 -14.22 17.41
CA TYR A 160 42.51 -13.29 17.34
C TYR A 160 42.17 -12.12 16.41
N THR A 161 42.81 -10.97 16.64
CA THR A 161 42.77 -9.82 15.73
C THR A 161 44.19 -9.45 15.29
N THR A 162 44.31 -8.77 14.16
CA THR A 162 45.60 -8.24 13.66
C THR A 162 45.46 -6.75 13.40
N VAL A 163 46.58 -6.02 13.33
CA VAL A 163 46.56 -4.59 12.99
C VAL A 163 45.99 -4.38 11.58
N GLU A 164 46.41 -5.22 10.61
CA GLU A 164 45.90 -5.19 9.23
C GLU A 164 44.38 -5.37 9.17
N LEU A 165 43.80 -6.30 9.95
CA LEU A 165 42.35 -6.50 9.99
C LEU A 165 41.63 -5.31 10.61
N GLY A 166 42.18 -4.70 11.67
CA GLY A 166 41.61 -3.52 12.30
C GLY A 166 41.61 -2.28 11.39
N GLU A 167 42.70 -2.05 10.66
CA GLU A 167 42.78 -0.96 9.67
C GLU A 167 41.79 -1.17 8.51
N LEU A 168 41.67 -2.42 8.02
CA LEU A 168 40.72 -2.75 6.97
C LEU A 168 39.28 -2.57 7.45
N GLU A 169 38.97 -3.00 8.68
CA GLU A 169 37.66 -2.81 9.29
C GLU A 169 37.28 -1.33 9.40
N GLN A 170 38.20 -0.48 9.89
CA GLN A 170 37.95 0.96 9.96
C GLN A 170 37.66 1.57 8.59
N LYS A 171 38.42 1.17 7.55
CA LYS A 171 38.18 1.63 6.18
C LYS A 171 36.81 1.19 5.66
N ILE A 172 36.41 -0.06 5.92
CA ILE A 172 35.10 -0.58 5.51
C ILE A 172 33.97 0.18 6.20
N LEU A 173 34.06 0.38 7.52
CA LEU A 173 33.04 1.09 8.29
C LEU A 173 32.90 2.54 7.83
N GLN A 174 34.01 3.26 7.65
CA GLN A 174 33.97 4.64 7.14
C GLN A 174 33.36 4.74 5.73
N ALA A 175 33.65 3.78 4.85
CA ALA A 175 33.06 3.75 3.51
C ALA A 175 31.56 3.42 3.56
N ALA A 176 31.14 2.50 4.43
CA ALA A 176 29.73 2.16 4.64
C ALA A 176 28.93 3.34 5.20
N ASP A 177 29.46 4.05 6.19
CA ASP A 177 28.82 5.24 6.77
C ASP A 177 28.67 6.37 5.74
N ARG A 178 29.71 6.61 4.94
CA ARG A 178 29.66 7.59 3.84
C ARG A 178 28.67 7.20 2.75
N ALA A 179 28.61 5.91 2.40
CA ALA A 179 27.65 5.42 1.41
C ALA A 179 26.21 5.61 1.91
N LEU A 180 25.94 5.27 3.17
CA LEU A 180 24.62 5.46 3.77
C LEU A 180 24.23 6.94 3.84
N ALA A 181 25.16 7.82 4.25
CA ALA A 181 24.90 9.26 4.28
C ALA A 181 24.52 9.80 2.90
N LEU A 182 25.27 9.41 1.86
CA LEU A 182 25.00 9.81 0.47
C LEU A 182 23.66 9.23 -0.04
N GLU A 183 23.33 8.00 0.30
CA GLU A 183 22.01 7.43 -0.04
C GLU A 183 20.87 8.20 0.63
N LEU A 184 21.01 8.59 1.90
CA LEU A 184 20.01 9.41 2.60
C LEU A 184 19.87 10.80 2.00
N GLU A 185 20.95 11.43 1.55
CA GLU A 185 20.91 12.70 0.80
C GLU A 185 20.18 12.55 -0.54
N ILE A 186 20.44 11.46 -1.28
CA ILE A 186 19.72 11.14 -2.51
C ILE A 186 18.24 10.93 -2.21
N PHE A 187 17.90 10.17 -1.17
CA PHE A 187 16.52 9.94 -0.76
C PHE A 187 15.79 11.26 -0.48
N ASN A 188 16.35 12.13 0.37
CA ASN A 188 15.72 13.40 0.73
C ASN A 188 15.46 14.27 -0.51
N ARG A 189 16.40 14.32 -1.46
CA ARG A 189 16.24 15.04 -2.72
C ARG A 189 15.10 14.47 -3.57
N LEU A 190 14.99 13.14 -3.67
CA LEU A 190 13.88 12.50 -4.38
C LEU A 190 12.53 12.80 -3.71
N VAL A 191 12.50 12.83 -2.37
CA VAL A 191 11.31 13.23 -1.62
C VAL A 191 10.93 14.68 -1.92
N GLU A 192 11.88 15.60 -1.89
CA GLU A 192 11.65 17.01 -2.23
C GLU A 192 11.07 17.18 -3.64
N GLU A 193 11.61 16.44 -4.62
CA GLU A 193 11.11 16.45 -6.00
C GLU A 193 9.68 15.90 -6.12
N VAL A 194 9.35 14.82 -5.40
CA VAL A 194 7.97 14.32 -5.32
C VAL A 194 7.03 15.33 -4.67
N LEU A 195 7.47 15.97 -3.58
CA LEU A 195 6.67 16.95 -2.86
C LEU A 195 6.46 18.25 -3.66
N ALA A 196 7.41 18.65 -4.49
CA ALA A 196 7.27 19.78 -5.41
C ALA A 196 6.11 19.58 -6.40
N CYS A 197 5.77 18.33 -6.73
CA CYS A 197 4.65 17.97 -7.60
C CYS A 197 3.49 17.30 -6.84
N ALA A 198 3.41 17.48 -5.50
CA ALA A 198 2.44 16.78 -4.66
C ALA A 198 0.98 16.97 -5.12
N GLY A 199 0.61 18.16 -5.59
CA GLY A 199 -0.73 18.43 -6.10
C GLY A 199 -1.10 17.56 -7.30
N ALA A 200 -0.19 17.38 -8.25
CA ALA A 200 -0.41 16.53 -9.41
C ALA A 200 -0.44 15.05 -9.04
N VAL A 201 0.44 14.60 -8.12
CA VAL A 201 0.43 13.22 -7.61
C VAL A 201 -0.87 12.91 -6.86
N ALA A 202 -1.38 13.85 -6.06
CA ALA A 202 -2.65 13.70 -5.36
C ALA A 202 -3.84 13.66 -6.34
N ALA A 203 -3.86 14.53 -7.35
CA ALA A 203 -4.89 14.53 -8.39
C ALA A 203 -4.92 13.19 -9.16
N ALA A 204 -3.74 12.68 -9.56
CA ALA A 204 -3.65 11.37 -10.21
C ALA A 204 -4.12 10.24 -9.28
N ALA A 205 -3.83 10.31 -7.98
CA ALA A 205 -4.28 9.29 -7.02
C ALA A 205 -5.80 9.29 -6.86
N GLN A 206 -6.41 10.47 -6.79
CA GLN A 206 -7.85 10.64 -6.72
C GLN A 206 -8.53 10.13 -8.00
N ALA A 207 -8.01 10.50 -9.17
CA ALA A 207 -8.51 10.01 -10.46
C ALA A 207 -8.44 8.48 -10.58
N LEU A 208 -7.34 7.86 -10.13
CA LEU A 208 -7.26 6.39 -10.07
C LEU A 208 -8.31 5.78 -9.15
N ALA A 209 -8.58 6.38 -7.99
CA ALA A 209 -9.60 5.90 -7.05
C ALA A 209 -11.02 6.02 -7.63
N GLU A 210 -11.31 7.12 -8.31
CA GLU A 210 -12.60 7.33 -8.99
C GLU A 210 -12.81 6.33 -10.13
N LEU A 211 -11.76 6.07 -10.93
CA LEU A 211 -11.79 5.06 -11.99
C LEU A 211 -11.96 3.65 -11.43
N ASP A 212 -11.31 3.31 -10.31
CA ASP A 212 -11.45 2.01 -9.64
C ASP A 212 -12.90 1.78 -9.19
N VAL A 213 -13.51 2.76 -8.51
CA VAL A 213 -14.91 2.69 -8.09
C VAL A 213 -15.85 2.61 -9.29
N ALA A 214 -15.65 3.45 -10.31
CA ALA A 214 -16.49 3.47 -11.50
C ALA A 214 -16.40 2.14 -12.28
N ALA A 215 -15.19 1.59 -12.45
CA ALA A 215 -14.97 0.31 -13.11
C ALA A 215 -15.58 -0.84 -12.31
N GLY A 216 -15.41 -0.85 -10.98
CA GLY A 216 -16.02 -1.85 -10.10
C GLY A 216 -17.55 -1.83 -10.15
N LEU A 217 -18.17 -0.64 -10.13
CA LEU A 217 -19.62 -0.48 -10.28
C LEU A 217 -20.11 -0.89 -11.66
N ALA A 218 -19.37 -0.57 -12.72
CA ALA A 218 -19.71 -0.98 -14.07
C ALA A 218 -19.63 -2.50 -14.25
N GLN A 219 -18.58 -3.14 -13.72
CA GLN A 219 -18.44 -4.60 -13.71
C GLN A 219 -19.59 -5.24 -12.95
N LEU A 220 -19.89 -4.76 -11.74
CA LEU A 220 -21.02 -5.24 -10.93
C LEU A 220 -22.36 -5.10 -11.66
N ALA A 221 -22.58 -3.96 -12.33
CA ALA A 221 -23.81 -3.73 -13.07
C ALA A 221 -23.98 -4.72 -14.24
N VAL A 222 -22.90 -5.05 -14.95
CA VAL A 222 -22.93 -6.03 -16.04
C VAL A 222 -23.16 -7.44 -15.50
N GLU A 223 -22.36 -7.86 -14.52
CA GLU A 223 -22.41 -9.22 -13.96
C GLU A 223 -23.74 -9.52 -13.26
N ALA A 224 -24.23 -8.57 -12.45
CA ALA A 224 -25.48 -8.72 -11.70
C ALA A 224 -26.72 -8.21 -12.45
N ARG A 225 -26.55 -7.75 -13.71
CA ARG A 225 -27.61 -7.18 -14.57
C ARG A 225 -28.36 -6.06 -13.85
N TRP A 226 -27.66 -5.09 -13.30
CA TRP A 226 -28.26 -3.90 -12.69
C TRP A 226 -28.56 -2.85 -13.75
N THR A 227 -29.55 -2.02 -13.47
CA THR A 227 -30.01 -1.00 -14.40
C THR A 227 -29.71 0.39 -13.84
N ARG A 228 -29.35 1.32 -14.73
CA ARG A 228 -29.20 2.73 -14.37
C ARG A 228 -30.57 3.32 -13.96
N PRO A 229 -30.73 3.84 -12.74
CA PRO A 229 -31.98 4.47 -12.33
C PRO A 229 -32.17 5.82 -13.03
N GLN A 230 -33.44 6.21 -13.21
CA GLN A 230 -33.82 7.58 -13.55
C GLN A 230 -34.00 8.36 -12.25
N VAL A 231 -33.20 9.41 -12.05
CA VAL A 231 -33.28 10.28 -10.87
C VAL A 231 -34.00 11.57 -11.26
N GLU A 232 -35.03 11.93 -10.50
CA GLU A 232 -35.88 13.10 -10.74
C GLU A 232 -35.92 14.00 -9.49
N ASP A 233 -36.06 15.32 -9.65
CA ASP A 233 -36.41 16.23 -8.54
C ASP A 233 -37.92 16.16 -8.26
N SER A 234 -38.37 14.99 -7.82
CA SER A 234 -39.76 14.67 -7.53
C SER A 234 -39.88 13.78 -6.30
N GLU A 235 -41.10 13.38 -5.95
CA GLU A 235 -41.40 12.43 -4.87
C GLU A 235 -41.74 11.05 -5.45
N ALA A 236 -41.28 10.75 -6.67
CA ALA A 236 -41.51 9.47 -7.33
C ALA A 236 -40.67 8.36 -6.65
N PHE A 237 -41.23 7.17 -6.51
CA PHE A 237 -40.44 5.99 -6.15
C PHE A 237 -41.09 4.79 -6.79
N ARG A 238 -40.52 4.33 -7.90
CA ARG A 238 -41.05 3.24 -8.72
C ARG A 238 -39.91 2.29 -9.06
N ILE A 239 -40.04 1.03 -8.69
CA ILE A 239 -39.10 -0.06 -8.96
C ILE A 239 -39.86 -1.19 -9.65
N GLU A 240 -39.37 -1.64 -10.80
CA GLU A 240 -39.89 -2.78 -11.54
C GLU A 240 -38.91 -3.96 -11.41
N ALA A 241 -39.39 -5.12 -10.97
CA ALA A 241 -38.62 -6.33 -10.71
C ALA A 241 -37.38 -6.08 -9.82
N GLY A 242 -37.56 -5.38 -8.71
CA GLY A 242 -36.53 -5.11 -7.72
C GLY A 242 -36.07 -6.37 -6.99
N ARG A 243 -34.76 -6.48 -6.78
CA ARG A 243 -34.10 -7.60 -6.11
C ARG A 243 -33.29 -7.10 -4.92
N HIS A 244 -33.03 -7.94 -3.93
CA HIS A 244 -32.16 -7.57 -2.82
C HIS A 244 -30.73 -8.03 -3.13
N PRO A 245 -29.73 -7.16 -3.36
CA PRO A 245 -28.40 -7.51 -3.89
C PRO A 245 -27.66 -8.50 -3.01
N VAL A 246 -27.71 -8.35 -1.67
CA VAL A 246 -27.03 -9.28 -0.76
C VAL A 246 -27.72 -10.65 -0.72
N VAL A 247 -29.05 -10.68 -0.60
CA VAL A 247 -29.82 -11.94 -0.55
C VAL A 247 -29.77 -12.66 -1.89
N GLU A 248 -29.88 -11.96 -3.02
CA GLU A 248 -29.73 -12.53 -4.37
C GLU A 248 -28.35 -13.17 -4.54
N ALA A 249 -27.28 -12.48 -4.12
CA ALA A 249 -25.92 -13.03 -4.19
C ALA A 249 -25.75 -14.26 -3.28
N ALA A 250 -26.31 -14.24 -2.06
CA ALA A 250 -26.27 -15.37 -1.15
C ALA A 250 -27.02 -16.60 -1.70
N LEU A 251 -28.22 -16.39 -2.25
CA LEU A 251 -29.01 -17.45 -2.88
C LEU A 251 -28.36 -17.98 -4.16
N ALA A 252 -27.66 -17.14 -4.92
CA ALA A 252 -26.91 -17.58 -6.09
C ALA A 252 -25.72 -18.49 -5.74
N ALA A 253 -25.13 -18.31 -4.55
CA ALA A 253 -24.08 -19.18 -4.04
C ALA A 253 -24.62 -20.54 -3.56
N GLU A 254 -25.89 -20.61 -3.16
CA GLU A 254 -26.59 -21.86 -2.82
C GLU A 254 -27.20 -22.49 -4.09
N ALA A 255 -26.68 -23.66 -4.49
CA ALA A 255 -27.14 -24.33 -5.70
C ALA A 255 -28.64 -24.69 -5.64
N GLY A 256 -29.49 -23.89 -6.31
CA GLY A 256 -30.90 -24.20 -6.53
C GLY A 256 -31.90 -23.12 -6.10
N ALA A 257 -31.48 -22.09 -5.36
CA ALA A 257 -32.37 -21.00 -4.97
C ALA A 257 -32.31 -19.83 -5.96
N ARG A 258 -33.48 -19.31 -6.35
CA ARG A 258 -33.61 -18.09 -7.18
C ARG A 258 -34.27 -17.00 -6.36
N PHE A 259 -33.72 -15.79 -6.42
CA PHE A 259 -34.37 -14.63 -5.84
C PHE A 259 -35.66 -14.29 -6.61
N VAL A 260 -36.75 -14.01 -5.91
CA VAL A 260 -38.02 -13.57 -6.50
C VAL A 260 -38.06 -12.06 -6.50
N ALA A 261 -37.99 -11.46 -7.69
CA ALA A 261 -38.05 -10.02 -7.86
C ALA A 261 -39.45 -9.46 -7.57
N ASN A 262 -39.53 -8.24 -7.00
CA ASN A 262 -40.78 -7.59 -6.63
C ASN A 262 -40.84 -6.14 -7.13
N ASP A 263 -42.03 -5.71 -7.52
CA ASP A 263 -42.30 -4.31 -7.86
C ASP A 263 -42.54 -3.47 -6.60
N CYS A 264 -42.24 -2.17 -6.66
CA CYS A 264 -42.54 -1.21 -5.59
C CYS A 264 -42.96 0.14 -6.19
N ASP A 265 -44.10 0.68 -5.75
CA ASP A 265 -44.60 2.00 -6.19
C ASP A 265 -45.09 2.81 -4.98
N LEU A 266 -44.21 3.68 -4.49
CA LEU A 266 -44.46 4.62 -3.40
C LEU A 266 -44.66 6.06 -3.93
N SER A 267 -45.19 6.20 -5.14
CA SER A 267 -45.58 7.51 -5.71
C SER A 267 -46.51 8.30 -4.76
N PRO A 268 -46.68 9.63 -4.96
CA PRO A 268 -47.43 10.49 -4.04
C PRO A 268 -48.84 10.03 -3.66
N THR A 269 -49.49 9.24 -4.52
CA THR A 269 -50.82 8.66 -4.30
C THR A 269 -50.82 7.33 -3.54
N ARG A 270 -49.63 6.76 -3.25
CA ARG A 270 -49.39 5.42 -2.67
C ARG A 270 -48.26 5.41 -1.62
N ARG A 271 -48.01 6.54 -0.95
CA ARG A 271 -46.84 6.78 -0.08
C ARG A 271 -46.74 5.87 1.16
N LEU A 272 -47.81 5.20 1.54
CA LEU A 272 -47.84 4.31 2.69
C LEU A 272 -48.29 2.92 2.27
N TRP A 273 -47.36 1.97 2.34
CA TRP A 273 -47.67 0.55 2.18
C TRP A 273 -47.66 -0.11 3.55
N LEU A 274 -48.79 -0.68 3.94
CA LEU A 274 -48.84 -1.58 5.08
C LEU A 274 -48.43 -2.97 4.59
N VAL A 275 -47.13 -3.25 4.63
CA VAL A 275 -46.59 -4.54 4.18
C VAL A 275 -46.72 -5.55 5.32
N THR A 276 -47.58 -6.54 5.13
CA THR A 276 -47.57 -7.74 5.99
C THR A 276 -46.58 -8.74 5.38
N GLY A 277 -45.30 -8.60 5.73
CA GLY A 277 -44.15 -9.37 5.22
C GLY A 277 -42.85 -8.53 5.15
N PRO A 278 -41.64 -9.08 4.89
CA PRO A 278 -40.36 -8.35 5.04
C PRO A 278 -39.83 -7.56 3.81
N ASN A 279 -39.19 -6.40 4.12
CA ASN A 279 -38.48 -5.28 3.40
C ASN A 279 -37.43 -5.61 2.30
N MET A 280 -36.61 -4.70 1.67
CA MET A 280 -36.55 -3.31 1.06
C MET A 280 -35.10 -3.14 0.49
N ILE A 281 -34.79 -2.29 -0.54
CA ILE A 281 -33.39 -1.85 -0.87
C ILE A 281 -33.17 -0.64 -1.84
N GLY A 282 -31.91 -0.14 -2.00
CA GLY A 282 -31.45 1.01 -2.83
C GLY A 282 -30.16 0.85 -3.72
N SER A 283 -29.59 2.00 -4.16
CA SER A 283 -28.52 2.31 -5.18
C SER A 283 -28.63 1.58 -6.54
N PHE A 284 -27.70 1.72 -7.52
CA PHE A 284 -27.82 1.16 -8.91
C PHE A 284 -28.65 -0.08 -8.88
N VAL A 285 -29.82 0.03 -9.49
CA VAL A 285 -30.91 -0.70 -8.92
C VAL A 285 -30.83 -2.14 -9.40
N PRO A 286 -30.89 -3.11 -8.48
CA PRO A 286 -31.02 -4.52 -8.78
C PRO A 286 -32.44 -4.77 -9.34
N ALA A 287 -32.81 -4.08 -10.42
CA ALA A 287 -34.16 -3.96 -10.93
C ALA A 287 -34.13 -3.94 -12.46
N ALA A 288 -35.26 -4.29 -13.09
CA ALA A 288 -35.43 -4.10 -14.52
C ALA A 288 -35.54 -2.60 -14.87
N ARG A 289 -36.15 -1.81 -13.98
CA ARG A 289 -36.25 -0.35 -14.10
C ARG A 289 -36.41 0.28 -12.71
N ALA A 290 -35.85 1.47 -12.50
CA ALA A 290 -36.25 2.31 -11.38
C ALA A 290 -36.32 3.79 -11.75
N VAL A 291 -37.32 4.47 -11.17
CA VAL A 291 -37.50 5.92 -11.16
C VAL A 291 -37.54 6.35 -9.69
N ILE A 292 -36.57 7.15 -9.28
CA ILE A 292 -36.39 7.54 -7.88
C ILE A 292 -36.31 9.07 -7.81
N GLY A 293 -37.18 9.65 -7.01
CA GLY A 293 -37.21 11.04 -6.65
C GLY A 293 -36.10 11.38 -5.66
N THR A 294 -35.74 12.65 -5.53
CA THR A 294 -34.76 13.07 -4.54
C THR A 294 -35.27 12.81 -3.11
N VAL A 295 -34.58 11.93 -2.40
CA VAL A 295 -34.84 11.62 -0.99
C VAL A 295 -33.93 12.47 -0.10
N ASP A 296 -34.49 13.10 0.93
CA ASP A 296 -33.69 13.93 1.86
C ASP A 296 -33.18 13.14 3.06
N ARG A 297 -33.93 12.13 3.51
CA ARG A 297 -33.66 11.31 4.69
C ARG A 297 -34.18 9.90 4.48
N LEU A 298 -33.42 8.93 4.97
CA LEU A 298 -33.84 7.53 5.09
C LEU A 298 -34.03 7.22 6.58
N PHE A 299 -35.24 6.86 6.97
CA PHE A 299 -35.56 6.37 8.30
C PHE A 299 -35.76 4.86 8.25
N SER A 300 -35.12 4.16 9.17
CA SER A 300 -35.35 2.72 9.34
C SER A 300 -35.52 2.43 10.82
N ARG A 301 -36.50 1.59 11.12
CA ARG A 301 -36.69 1.02 12.44
C ARG A 301 -36.87 -0.48 12.29
N VAL A 302 -35.95 -1.24 12.85
CA VAL A 302 -36.00 -2.69 12.95
C VAL A 302 -36.00 -3.00 14.44
N GLY A 303 -36.91 -3.86 14.90
CA GLY A 303 -37.15 -4.09 16.34
C GLY A 303 -35.85 -4.23 17.14
N ALA A 304 -35.73 -3.47 18.23
CA ALA A 304 -34.53 -3.43 19.05
C ALA A 304 -34.46 -4.66 19.97
N ALA A 305 -33.24 -5.13 20.25
CA ALA A 305 -32.97 -6.02 21.37
C ALA A 305 -32.57 -5.19 22.61
N ASP A 306 -32.90 -5.68 23.82
CA ASP A 306 -32.76 -4.95 25.09
C ASP A 306 -31.37 -4.33 25.32
N ASP A 307 -31.31 -3.09 25.82
CA ASP A 307 -30.12 -2.48 26.45
C ASP A 307 -30.31 -2.41 27.97
N LEU A 308 -30.28 -3.59 28.61
CA LEU A 308 -30.38 -3.78 30.06
C LEU A 308 -29.29 -3.03 30.84
N ALA A 309 -28.14 -2.74 30.22
CA ALA A 309 -27.00 -2.07 30.86
C ALA A 309 -27.25 -0.57 31.10
N ARG A 310 -28.17 0.06 30.36
CA ARG A 310 -28.52 1.48 30.49
C ARG A 310 -29.89 1.75 31.12
N GLY A 311 -30.59 0.72 31.59
CA GLY A 311 -31.90 0.85 32.25
C GLY A 311 -33.01 1.36 31.33
N ARG A 312 -32.87 1.21 30.00
CA ARG A 312 -33.88 1.62 29.02
C ARG A 312 -34.67 0.40 28.55
N SER A 313 -35.99 0.44 28.72
CA SER A 313 -36.89 -0.58 28.17
C SER A 313 -36.86 -0.51 26.64
N THR A 314 -36.92 -1.65 25.96
CA THR A 314 -37.09 -1.75 24.50
C THR A 314 -38.24 -0.88 24.00
N PHE A 315 -39.37 -0.82 24.72
CA PHE A 315 -40.47 0.07 24.38
C PHE A 315 -40.09 1.55 24.41
N MET A 316 -39.31 1.98 25.42
CA MET A 316 -38.86 3.37 25.52
C MET A 316 -37.92 3.73 24.37
N VAL A 317 -36.99 2.84 24.00
CA VAL A 317 -36.08 3.07 22.86
C VAL A 317 -36.88 3.16 21.56
N GLU A 318 -37.82 2.24 21.34
CA GLU A 318 -38.70 2.26 20.16
C GLU A 318 -39.56 3.52 20.06
N MET A 319 -40.07 4.03 21.18
CA MET A 319 -40.86 5.27 21.21
C MET A 319 -40.01 6.51 20.97
N VAL A 320 -38.76 6.53 21.45
CA VAL A 320 -37.83 7.63 21.18
C VAL A 320 -37.45 7.65 19.69
N GLU A 321 -37.18 6.49 19.09
CA GLU A 321 -36.91 6.38 17.65
C GLU A 321 -38.12 6.79 16.81
N ALA A 322 -39.32 6.30 17.16
CA ALA A 322 -40.55 6.70 16.49
C ALA A 322 -40.80 8.21 16.59
N ALA A 323 -40.59 8.79 17.76
CA ALA A 323 -40.70 10.24 17.94
C ALA A 323 -39.65 11.00 17.12
N ALA A 324 -38.43 10.50 17.02
CA ALA A 324 -37.39 11.12 16.18
C ALA A 324 -37.78 11.10 14.70
N ILE A 325 -38.29 9.97 14.20
CA ILE A 325 -38.78 9.83 12.82
C ILE A 325 -39.94 10.80 12.57
N LEU A 326 -40.96 10.81 13.43
CA LEU A 326 -42.14 11.68 13.25
C LEU A 326 -41.80 13.16 13.28
N ASN A 327 -40.86 13.58 14.12
CA ASN A 327 -40.46 14.99 14.23
C ASN A 327 -39.53 15.46 13.12
N GLN A 328 -38.86 14.54 12.41
CA GLN A 328 -37.85 14.86 11.39
C GLN A 328 -38.26 14.45 9.97
N ALA A 329 -39.32 13.64 9.80
CA ALA A 329 -39.79 13.23 8.49
C ALA A 329 -40.34 14.43 7.70
N THR A 330 -39.98 14.47 6.42
CA THR A 330 -40.50 15.43 5.44
C THR A 330 -41.22 14.67 4.32
N PRO A 331 -41.91 15.36 3.39
CA PRO A 331 -42.50 14.71 2.22
C PRO A 331 -41.49 13.97 1.31
N ARG A 332 -40.20 14.30 1.41
CA ARG A 332 -39.10 13.67 0.67
C ARG A 332 -38.37 12.57 1.47
N SER A 333 -38.85 12.23 2.66
CA SER A 333 -38.25 11.19 3.49
C SER A 333 -38.78 9.81 3.11
N LEU A 334 -37.89 8.81 3.12
CA LEU A 334 -38.18 7.39 2.91
C LEU A 334 -38.07 6.62 4.22
#